data_AF-A0A1M7S3X4-F1
#
_entry.id   AF-A0A1M7S3X4-F1
#
_cell.length_a   1.000
_cell.length_b   1.000
_cell.length_c   1.000
_cell.angle_alpha   90.00
_cell.angle_beta   90.00
_cell.angle_gamma   90.00
#
_symmetry.space_group_name_H-M   'P 1'
#
loop_
_entity.id
_entity.type
_entity.pdbx_description
1 polymer ?
#
loop_
_entity_poly.entity_id
_entity_poly.type
_entity_poly.pdbx_seq_one_letter_code
_entity_poly.pdbx_strand_id
1 'polypeptide(L)'
;MLRILSLLTAIGALLAAALTVTARAETGAGWQAYDAGAFAAAQAADKTIVVDVHASWCPTCRAQAPILDELRTELASDKVTFIKVDFDKQKAFLRAHRIPRQSTVLVFKGQREVARSIAETDRKRLRAVVLGAL
;
A
#
# COMPACT_ATOMS: atom_id res chain seq x y z
N MET A 1 -13.89 2.27 -74.03
CA MET A 1 -13.21 3.42 -73.43
C MET A 1 -12.89 3.07 -71.99
N LEU A 2 -11.65 2.68 -71.74
CA LEU A 2 -11.13 2.20 -70.46
C LEU A 2 -10.65 3.41 -69.64
N ARG A 3 -10.86 3.34 -68.31
CA ARG A 3 -10.25 4.13 -67.19
C ARG A 3 -11.20 5.09 -66.45
N ILE A 4 -11.71 4.63 -65.31
CA ILE A 4 -12.02 5.44 -64.12
C ILE A 4 -11.65 4.55 -62.92
N LEU A 5 -10.43 4.67 -62.39
CA LEU A 5 -10.04 5.51 -61.25
C LEU A 5 -10.15 4.73 -59.92
N SER A 6 -8.97 4.40 -59.42
CA SER A 6 -8.63 4.00 -58.05
C SER A 6 -9.37 4.83 -57.01
N LEU A 7 -9.79 4.21 -55.90
CA LEU A 7 -9.60 4.75 -54.54
C LEU A 7 -10.16 3.77 -53.50
N LEU A 8 -9.22 3.21 -52.74
CA LEU A 8 -9.47 2.63 -51.42
C LEU A 8 -10.11 3.69 -50.52
N THR A 9 -11.20 3.35 -49.83
CA THR A 9 -11.46 3.83 -48.46
C THR A 9 -12.61 3.06 -47.80
N ALA A 10 -12.25 2.42 -46.67
CA ALA A 10 -12.99 2.31 -45.41
C ALA A 10 -14.43 1.74 -45.37
N ILE A 11 -14.59 0.63 -44.62
CA ILE A 11 -15.54 0.35 -43.52
C ILE A 11 -14.97 -0.95 -42.90
N GLY A 12 -14.57 -1.11 -41.63
CA GLY A 12 -15.00 -0.48 -40.39
C GLY A 12 -15.85 -1.49 -39.59
N ALA A 13 -15.23 -2.29 -38.70
CA ALA A 13 -15.82 -2.89 -37.48
C ALA A 13 -14.83 -3.93 -36.89
N LEU A 14 -14.14 -3.62 -35.79
CA LEU A 14 -14.60 -3.85 -34.41
C LEU A 14 -14.80 -5.33 -34.05
N LEU A 15 -13.78 -5.91 -33.40
CA LEU A 15 -13.92 -6.81 -32.25
C LEU A 15 -12.51 -7.03 -31.67
N ALA A 16 -11.99 -6.00 -31.00
CA ALA A 16 -10.88 -6.18 -30.07
C ALA A 16 -11.42 -7.02 -28.91
N ALA A 17 -11.10 -8.31 -28.91
CA ALA A 17 -11.43 -9.23 -27.84
C ALA A 17 -10.90 -8.65 -26.52
N ALA A 18 -11.82 -8.53 -25.57
CA ALA A 18 -11.62 -7.97 -24.25
C ALA A 18 -10.37 -8.54 -23.57
N LEU A 19 -9.37 -7.68 -23.33
CA LEU A 19 -8.41 -7.88 -22.27
C LEU A 19 -9.18 -7.79 -20.95
N THR A 20 -9.65 -8.92 -20.45
CA THR A 20 -9.94 -9.07 -19.03
C THR A 20 -8.59 -9.06 -18.31
N VAL A 21 -8.10 -7.85 -18.04
CA VAL A 21 -7.08 -7.62 -17.00
C VAL A 21 -7.73 -8.07 -15.71
N THR A 22 -7.58 -9.35 -15.37
CA THR A 22 -7.72 -9.80 -14.00
C THR A 22 -6.51 -9.22 -13.28
N ALA A 23 -6.67 -8.00 -12.78
CA ALA A 23 -5.78 -7.45 -11.78
C ALA A 23 -5.85 -8.41 -10.58
N ARG A 24 -4.92 -9.36 -10.54
CA ARG A 24 -4.65 -10.11 -9.32
C ARG A 24 -4.13 -9.08 -8.33
N ALA A 25 -4.99 -8.67 -7.41
CA ALA A 25 -4.53 -8.10 -6.16
C ALA A 25 -3.63 -9.17 -5.53
N GLU A 26 -2.32 -8.95 -5.53
CA GLU A 26 -1.37 -9.74 -4.77
C GLU A 26 -1.76 -9.60 -3.30
N THR A 27 -2.49 -10.60 -2.83
CA THR A 27 -2.99 -10.69 -1.47
C THR A 27 -1.92 -11.40 -0.66
N GLY A 28 -1.40 -10.70 0.35
CA GLY A 28 -1.00 -11.36 1.60
C GLY A 28 0.47 -11.43 2.00
N ALA A 29 1.44 -11.00 1.20
CA ALA A 29 2.87 -11.16 1.60
C ALA A 29 3.79 -9.94 1.36
N GLY A 30 3.38 -9.00 0.51
CA GLY A 30 4.20 -7.86 0.10
C GLY A 30 3.92 -6.58 0.89
N TRP A 31 4.85 -5.63 0.79
CA TRP A 31 4.53 -4.24 1.13
C TRP A 31 3.59 -3.67 0.10
N GLN A 32 2.45 -3.14 0.53
CA GLN A 32 1.52 -2.44 -0.33
C GLN A 32 1.81 -0.94 -0.28
N ALA A 33 1.89 -0.28 -1.43
CA ALA A 33 1.85 1.18 -1.44
C ALA A 33 0.47 1.65 -0.98
N TYR A 34 0.41 2.75 -0.24
CA TYR A 34 -0.87 3.28 0.24
C TYR A 34 -1.79 3.64 -0.93
N ASP A 35 -2.96 3.01 -0.91
CA ASP A 35 -4.14 3.36 -1.68
C ASP A 35 -5.33 3.51 -0.72
N ALA A 36 -6.12 4.57 -0.91
CA ALA A 36 -7.21 4.89 0.01
C ALA A 36 -8.34 3.85 -0.02
N GLY A 37 -8.64 3.30 -1.21
CA GLY A 37 -9.66 2.28 -1.38
C GLY A 37 -9.25 0.96 -0.76
N ALA A 38 -8.02 0.52 -1.02
CA ALA A 38 -7.46 -0.70 -0.43
C ALA A 38 -7.35 -0.61 1.09
N PHE A 39 -6.95 0.55 1.63
CA PHE A 39 -6.91 0.78 3.07
C PHE A 39 -8.32 0.69 3.68
N ALA A 40 -9.31 1.38 3.11
CA ALA A 40 -10.69 1.31 3.59
C ALA A 40 -11.29 -0.11 3.51
N ALA A 41 -10.98 -0.85 2.43
CA ALA A 41 -11.40 -2.24 2.28
C ALA A 41 -10.77 -3.16 3.34
N ALA A 42 -9.48 -2.98 3.64
CA ALA A 42 -8.80 -3.73 4.70
C ALA A 42 -9.41 -3.42 6.08
N GLN A 43 -9.79 -2.16 6.34
CA GLN A 43 -10.48 -1.78 7.57
C GLN A 43 -11.86 -2.42 7.68
N ALA A 44 -12.64 -2.39 6.59
CA ALA A 44 -13.98 -2.99 6.54
C ALA A 44 -13.95 -4.52 6.69
N ALA A 45 -12.86 -5.16 6.27
CA ALA A 45 -12.61 -6.58 6.46
C ALA A 45 -12.01 -6.93 7.85
N ASP A 46 -11.98 -5.97 8.78
CA ASP A 46 -11.45 -6.09 10.15
C ASP A 46 -10.02 -6.67 10.21
N LYS A 47 -9.19 -6.35 9.21
CA LYS A 47 -7.79 -6.77 9.18
C LYS A 47 -6.96 -5.99 10.18
N THR A 48 -5.85 -6.59 10.62
CA THR A 48 -4.75 -5.84 11.21
C THR A 48 -3.99 -5.13 10.09
N ILE A 49 -3.75 -3.83 10.23
CA ILE A 49 -3.05 -3.02 9.24
C ILE A 49 -1.84 -2.37 9.91
N VAL A 50 -0.63 -2.74 9.49
CA VAL A 50 0.61 -2.09 9.93
C VAL A 50 1.00 -1.07 8.87
N VAL A 51 1.12 0.20 9.27
CA VAL A 51 1.46 1.30 8.37
C VAL A 51 2.84 1.84 8.71
N ASP A 52 3.73 1.85 7.72
CA ASP A 52 5.04 2.52 7.76
C ASP A 52 4.97 3.85 7.01
N VAL A 53 5.01 4.96 7.74
CA VAL A 53 5.14 6.29 7.14
C VAL A 53 6.62 6.63 6.94
N HIS A 54 7.08 6.56 5.69
CA HIS A 54 8.49 6.67 5.35
C HIS A 54 8.79 7.77 4.32
N ALA A 55 10.06 8.12 4.19
CA ALA A 55 10.57 8.92 3.07
C ALA A 55 11.93 8.35 2.62
N SER A 56 12.31 8.51 1.36
CA SER A 56 13.57 7.95 0.81
C SER A 56 14.82 8.53 1.49
N TRP A 57 14.77 9.82 1.83
CA TRP A 57 15.86 10.55 2.48
C TRP A 57 15.96 10.30 3.99
N CYS A 58 15.00 9.58 4.59
CA CYS A 58 14.87 9.43 6.04
C CYS A 58 15.83 8.37 6.63
N PRO A 59 16.85 8.74 7.43
CA PRO A 59 17.77 7.77 8.03
C PRO A 59 17.10 6.88 9.09
N THR A 60 16.21 7.44 9.91
CA THR A 60 15.44 6.68 10.92
C THR A 60 14.58 5.61 10.27
N CYS A 61 13.96 5.92 9.13
CA CYS A 61 13.15 4.98 8.36
C CYS A 61 14.00 3.84 7.81
N ARG A 62 15.24 4.12 7.35
CA ARG A 62 16.19 3.08 6.94
C ARG A 62 16.56 2.14 8.09
N ALA A 63 16.65 2.64 9.31
CA ALA A 63 16.89 1.81 10.49
C ALA A 63 15.67 0.96 10.89
N GLN A 64 14.45 1.48 10.70
CA GLN A 64 13.20 0.76 10.97
C GLN A 64 12.90 -0.33 9.94
N ALA A 65 13.22 -0.09 8.67
CA ALA A 65 12.90 -0.96 7.54
C ALA A 65 13.22 -2.45 7.77
N PRO A 66 14.45 -2.86 8.17
CA PRO A 66 14.74 -4.28 8.38
C PRO A 66 13.89 -4.92 9.49
N ILE A 67 13.55 -4.16 10.54
CA ILE A 67 12.73 -4.65 11.65
C ILE A 67 11.29 -4.88 11.18
N LEU A 68 10.76 -3.94 10.38
CA LEU A 68 9.40 -4.02 9.84
C LEU A 68 9.29 -5.10 8.73
N ASP A 69 10.34 -5.29 7.93
CA ASP A 69 10.42 -6.34 6.92
C ASP A 69 10.38 -7.74 7.55
N GLU A 70 11.12 -7.95 8.64
CA GLU A 70 11.06 -9.20 9.42
C GLU A 70 9.65 -9.44 9.98
N LEU A 71 9.05 -8.43 10.63
CA LEU A 71 7.68 -8.54 11.15
C LEU A 71 6.67 -8.85 10.05
N ARG A 72 6.82 -8.23 8.87
CA ARG A 72 5.98 -8.52 7.70
C ARG A 72 6.08 -9.98 7.28
N THR A 73 7.30 -10.51 7.20
CA THR A 73 7.52 -11.91 6.84
C THR A 73 7.00 -12.86 7.90
N GLU A 74 7.21 -12.56 9.19
CA GLU A 74 6.72 -13.38 10.32
C GLU A 74 5.19 -13.40 10.43
N LEU A 75 4.53 -12.29 10.11
CA LEU A 75 3.07 -12.10 10.26
C LEU A 75 2.30 -12.29 8.95
N ALA A 76 2.97 -12.74 7.89
CA ALA A 76 2.39 -12.93 6.57
C ALA A 76 1.16 -13.85 6.63
N SER A 77 -0.02 -13.28 6.40
CA SER A 77 -1.30 -13.97 6.41
C SER A 77 -2.37 -13.08 5.79
N ASP A 78 -3.52 -13.65 5.42
CA ASP A 78 -4.64 -12.87 4.88
C ASP A 78 -5.27 -11.89 5.88
N LYS A 79 -4.96 -12.03 7.18
CA LYS A 79 -5.50 -11.21 8.27
C LYS A 79 -4.66 -9.98 8.58
N VAL A 80 -3.42 -9.91 8.08
CA VAL A 80 -2.50 -8.80 8.34
C VAL A 80 -2.06 -8.20 7.01
N THR A 81 -2.09 -6.87 6.90
CA THR A 81 -1.52 -6.16 5.75
C THR A 81 -0.50 -5.12 6.19
N PHE A 82 0.55 -4.97 5.39
CA PHE A 82 1.64 -4.03 5.60
C PHE A 82 1.62 -2.98 4.50
N ILE A 83 1.45 -1.72 4.89
CA ILE A 83 1.26 -0.60 3.98
C ILE A 83 2.39 0.41 4.16
N LYS A 84 2.97 0.89 3.05
CA LYS A 84 3.88 2.03 3.01
C LYS A 84 3.13 3.30 2.62
N VAL A 85 3.25 4.31 3.46
CA VAL A 85 2.79 5.67 3.20
C VAL A 85 4.02 6.55 2.97
N ASP A 86 4.12 7.16 1.79
CA ASP A 86 5.21 8.09 1.48
C ASP A 86 4.87 9.49 2.07
N PHE A 87 5.73 9.94 2.99
CA PHE A 87 5.55 11.17 3.73
C PHE A 87 5.52 12.41 2.82
N ASP A 88 6.14 12.34 1.64
CA ASP A 88 6.20 13.46 0.70
C ASP A 88 4.98 13.50 -0.22
N LYS A 89 4.29 12.37 -0.42
CA LYS A 89 3.20 12.25 -1.42
C LYS A 89 1.81 12.16 -0.80
N GLN A 90 1.60 11.33 0.22
CA GLN A 90 0.26 11.01 0.74
C GLN A 90 -0.25 12.04 1.78
N LYS A 91 -0.21 13.34 1.45
CA LYS A 91 -0.52 14.43 2.40
C LYS A 91 -1.91 14.35 3.03
N ALA A 92 -2.91 13.80 2.34
CA ALA A 92 -4.25 13.61 2.89
C ALA A 92 -4.26 12.61 4.05
N PHE A 93 -3.59 11.46 3.89
CA PHE A 93 -3.43 10.46 4.95
C PHE A 93 -2.71 11.07 6.16
N LEU A 94 -1.61 11.79 5.91
CA LEU A 94 -0.82 12.41 6.98
C LEU A 94 -1.66 13.37 7.83
N ARG A 95 -2.47 14.22 7.19
CA ARG A 95 -3.38 15.13 7.90
C ARG A 95 -4.45 14.39 8.68
N ALA A 96 -5.12 13.42 8.05
CA ALA A 96 -6.19 12.65 8.68
C ALA A 96 -5.73 11.91 9.94
N HIS A 97 -4.52 11.33 9.91
CA HIS A 97 -3.97 10.56 11.02
C HIS A 97 -3.04 11.37 11.94
N ARG A 98 -2.96 12.69 11.74
CA ARG A 98 -2.13 13.63 12.50
C ARG A 98 -0.68 13.15 12.60
N ILE A 99 -0.10 12.82 11.45
CA ILE A 99 1.26 12.29 11.37
C ILE A 99 2.26 13.44 11.52
N PRO A 100 3.09 13.45 12.58
CA PRO A 100 3.95 14.59 12.87
C PRO A 100 5.23 14.59 12.04
N ARG A 101 5.68 13.41 11.60
CA ARG A 101 6.93 13.21 10.85
C ARG A 101 6.95 11.84 10.18
N GLN A 102 7.81 11.69 9.18
CA GLN A 102 8.31 10.40 8.71
C GLN A 102 8.89 9.58 9.87
N SER A 103 9.03 8.25 9.72
CA SER A 103 9.37 7.28 10.78
C SER A 103 8.26 7.07 11.82
N THR A 104 7.01 7.37 11.44
CA THR A 104 5.84 7.03 12.24
C THR A 104 5.32 5.67 11.79
N VAL A 105 5.15 4.75 12.74
CA VAL A 105 4.53 3.45 12.53
C VAL A 105 3.18 3.42 13.25
N LEU A 106 2.14 2.98 12.56
CA LEU A 106 0.79 2.83 13.11
C LEU A 106 0.36 1.37 13.00
N VAL A 107 -0.49 0.94 13.92
CA VAL A 107 -1.20 -0.33 13.80
C VAL A 107 -2.69 -0.07 13.96
N PHE A 108 -3.48 -0.60 13.05
CA PHE A 108 -4.95 -0.59 13.12
C PHE A 108 -5.48 -2.01 13.28
N LYS A 109 -6.60 -2.14 14.03
CA LYS A 109 -7.53 -3.28 13.92
C LYS A 109 -8.84 -2.74 13.36
N GLY A 110 -9.18 -3.12 12.14
CA GLY A 110 -10.27 -2.49 11.40
C GLY A 110 -10.04 -0.98 11.32
N GLN A 111 -11.04 -0.18 11.70
CA GLN A 111 -10.95 1.29 11.67
C GLN A 111 -10.21 1.91 12.86
N ARG A 112 -9.94 1.13 13.92
CA ARG A 112 -9.37 1.65 15.16
C ARG A 112 -7.85 1.62 15.12
N GLU A 113 -7.22 2.77 15.30
CA GLU A 113 -5.79 2.84 15.61
C GLU A 113 -5.57 2.26 17.01
N VAL A 114 -4.78 1.19 17.11
CA VAL A 114 -4.53 0.46 18.36
C VAL A 114 -3.12 0.68 18.90
N ALA A 115 -2.18 1.09 18.06
CA ALA A 115 -0.83 1.42 18.48
C ALA A 115 -0.17 2.43 17.54
N ARG A 116 0.80 3.18 18.10
CA ARG A 116 1.60 4.18 17.40
C ARG A 116 3.02 4.18 17.97
N SER A 117 4.00 4.30 17.08
CA SER A 117 5.39 4.57 17.42
C SER A 117 5.92 5.69 16.53
N ILE A 118 6.75 6.57 17.10
CA ILE A 118 7.35 7.70 16.37
C ILE A 118 8.86 7.64 16.56
N ALA A 119 9.57 7.50 15.46
CA ALA A 119 11.04 7.52 15.39
C ALA A 119 11.75 6.49 16.28
N GLU A 120 11.07 5.41 16.67
CA GLU A 120 11.68 4.31 17.40
C GLU A 120 12.59 3.50 16.49
N THR A 121 13.83 3.29 16.90
CA THR A 121 14.80 2.45 16.18
C THR A 121 15.31 1.29 17.02
N ASP A 122 14.97 1.23 18.32
CA ASP A 122 15.24 0.05 19.12
C ASP A 122 14.37 -1.11 18.63
N ARG A 123 15.03 -2.18 18.20
CA ARG A 123 14.39 -3.38 17.64
C ARG A 123 13.36 -3.97 18.59
N LYS A 124 13.69 -4.09 19.88
CA LYS A 124 12.80 -4.71 20.87
C LYS A 124 11.55 -3.85 21.07
N ARG A 125 11.71 -2.53 21.22
CA ARG A 125 10.60 -1.60 21.42
C ARG A 125 9.71 -1.48 20.18
N LEU A 126 10.29 -1.37 18.98
CA LEU A 126 9.49 -1.28 17.75
C LEU A 126 8.68 -2.56 17.52
N ARG A 127 9.29 -3.74 17.70
CA ARG A 127 8.56 -5.02 17.63
C ARG A 127 7.47 -5.12 18.69
N ALA A 128 7.73 -4.68 19.92
CA ALA A 128 6.73 -4.71 20.98
C ALA A 128 5.49 -3.86 20.65
N VAL A 129 5.67 -2.69 20.00
CA VAL A 129 4.54 -1.87 19.55
C VAL A 129 3.68 -2.60 18.52
N VAL A 130 4.31 -3.27 17.55
CA VAL A 130 3.57 -3.99 16.50
C VAL A 130 2.91 -5.25 17.04
N LEU A 131 3.66 -6.08 17.76
CA LEU A 131 3.19 -7.38 18.25
C LEU A 131 2.20 -7.26 19.41
N GLY A 132 2.37 -6.27 20.29
CA GLY A 132 1.43 -6.03 21.40
C GLY A 132 0.08 -5.50 20.94
N ALA A 133 -0.02 -5.10 19.67
CA ALA A 133 -1.22 -4.58 19.06
C ALA A 133 -1.97 -5.60 18.19
N LEU A 134 -1.46 -6.84 18.07
CA LEU A 134 -2.12 -7.97 17.40
C LEU A 134 -3.18 -8.63 18.28
#